data_AF-A0A396HHH1-F1
#
_entry.id   AF-A0A396HHH1-F1
#
_cell.length_a   1.000
_cell.length_b   1.000
_cell.length_c   1.000
_cell.angle_alpha   90.00
_cell.angle_beta   90.00
_cell.angle_gamma   90.00
#
_symmetry.space_group_name_H-M   'P 1'
#
loop_
_entity.id
_entity.type
_entity.pdbx_description
1 polymer ?
#
loop_
_entity_poly.entity_id
_entity_poly.type
_entity_poly.pdbx_seq_one_letter_code
_entity_poly.pdbx_strand_id
1 'polypeptide(L)' 'MIKKDWMALPPHSQSYKDGVNYFLDIAFTKGMVEEEEILCPCAVCCNDSWETRDVVYDHHYYRNDI' A
#
# COMPACT_ATOMS: atom_id res chain seq x y z
N MET A 1 -9.28 8.33 -11.02
CA MET A 1 -9.45 6.90 -10.65
C MET A 1 -8.06 6.28 -10.70
N ILE A 2 -7.54 5.81 -9.56
CA ILE A 2 -6.25 5.10 -9.53
C ILE A 2 -6.43 3.84 -10.38
N LYS A 3 -5.66 3.72 -11.48
CA LYS A 3 -5.67 2.48 -12.26
C LYS A 3 -5.15 1.37 -11.36
N LYS A 4 -6.00 0.38 -11.10
CA LYS A 4 -5.72 -0.76 -10.23
C LYS A 4 -4.93 -1.86 -10.95
N ASP A 5 -4.62 -1.64 -12.22
CA ASP A 5 -3.93 -2.56 -13.13
C ASP A 5 -2.57 -3.02 -12.58
N TRP A 6 -1.90 -2.18 -11.78
CA TRP A 6 -0.62 -2.53 -11.16
C TRP A 6 -0.73 -3.66 -10.12
N MET A 7 -1.90 -3.84 -9.49
CA MET A 7 -2.11 -4.92 -8.50
C MET A 7 -2.18 -6.30 -9.15
N ALA A 8 -2.41 -6.37 -10.47
CA ALA A 8 -2.38 -7.63 -11.21
C ALA A 8 -0.98 -8.00 -11.71
N LEU A 9 0.00 -7.11 -11.52
CA LEU A 9 1.39 -7.35 -11.93
C LEU A 9 2.11 -8.20 -10.88
N PRO A 10 3.16 -8.95 -11.27
CA PRO A 10 3.93 -9.74 -10.32
C PRO A 10 4.54 -8.84 -9.22
N PRO A 11 4.49 -9.23 -7.93
CA PRO A 11 5.02 -8.44 -6.81
C PRO A 11 6.49 -8.01 -6.94
N HIS A 12 7.30 -8.85 -7.58
CA HIS A 12 8.72 -8.59 -7.82
C HIS A 12 8.97 -7.63 -8.99
N SER A 13 7.96 -7.34 -9.81
CA SER A 13 8.09 -6.44 -10.97
C SER A 13 8.25 -4.99 -10.52
N GLN A 14 9.08 -4.23 -11.23
CA GLN A 14 9.26 -2.81 -10.95
C GLN A 14 7.93 -2.05 -11.06
N SER A 15 7.10 -2.39 -12.04
CA SER A 15 5.79 -1.77 -12.24
C SER A 15 4.81 -2.01 -11.09
N TYR A 16 4.86 -3.15 -10.42
CA TYR A 16 4.09 -3.37 -9.18
C TYR A 16 4.60 -2.42 -8.08
N LYS A 17 5.92 -2.36 -7.86
CA LYS A 17 6.54 -1.48 -6.84
C LYS A 17 6.23 -0.01 -7.09
N ASP A 18 6.26 0.43 -8.33
CA ASP A 18 5.91 1.80 -8.73
C ASP A 18 4.42 2.08 -8.46
N GLY A 19 3.55 1.10 -8.70
CA GLY A 19 2.13 1.16 -8.37
C GLY A 19 1.86 1.29 -6.86
N VAL A 20 2.55 0.50 -6.04
CA VAL A 20 2.49 0.58 -4.57
C VAL A 20 2.95 1.96 -4.10
N ASN A 21 4.10 2.44 -4.58
CA ASN A 21 4.61 3.77 -4.21
C ASN A 21 3.63 4.88 -4.60
N TYR A 22 3.08 4.84 -5.82
CA TYR A 22 2.08 5.80 -6.25
C TYR A 22 0.81 5.76 -5.38
N PHE A 23 0.33 4.56 -5.03
CA PHE A 23 -0.79 4.41 -4.10
C PHE A 23 -0.49 5.06 -2.74
N LEU A 24 0.68 4.76 -2.14
CA LEU A 24 1.07 5.29 -0.85
C LEU A 24 1.23 6.81 -0.90
N ASP A 25 1.89 7.36 -1.91
CA ASP A 25 2.07 8.80 -2.03
C ASP A 25 0.71 9.53 -2.07
N ILE A 26 -0.29 8.96 -2.76
CA ILE A 26 -1.65 9.50 -2.75
C ILE A 26 -2.32 9.32 -1.38
N ALA A 27 -2.19 8.16 -0.73
CA ALA A 27 -2.79 7.88 0.57
C ALA A 27 -2.25 8.82 1.66
N PHE A 28 -0.94 9.02 1.72
CA PHE A 28 -0.30 9.88 2.72
C PHE A 28 -0.38 11.38 2.40
N THR A 29 -0.58 11.76 1.14
CA THR A 29 -0.76 13.19 0.76
C THR A 29 -2.22 13.64 0.82
N LYS A 30 -3.17 12.74 0.52
CA LYS A 30 -4.59 13.09 0.29
C LYS A 30 -5.59 12.26 1.10
N GLY A 31 -5.14 11.22 1.79
CA GLY A 31 -6.00 10.36 2.60
C GLY A 31 -6.28 10.94 3.99
N MET A 32 -7.02 10.17 4.79
CA MET A 32 -7.14 10.43 6.23
C MET A 32 -5.89 9.86 6.89
N VAL A 33 -5.00 10.77 7.30
CA VAL A 33 -3.75 10.45 7.97
C VAL A 33 -3.91 10.85 9.44
N GLU A 34 -3.63 9.93 10.35
CA GLU A 34 -3.48 10.21 11.77
C GLU A 34 -2.00 10.03 12.10
N GLU A 35 -1.34 11.06 12.65
CA GLU A 35 0.05 10.97 13.12
C GLU A 35 1.06 10.37 12.11
N GLU A 36 0.92 10.69 10.82
CA GLU A 36 1.76 10.12 9.74
C GLU A 36 1.55 8.62 9.45
N GLU A 37 0.39 8.10 9.85
CA GLU A 37 -0.06 6.73 9.61
C GLU A 37 -1.34 6.70 8.77
N ILE A 38 -1.56 5.56 8.10
CA ILE A 38 -2.85 5.24 7.47
C ILE A 38 -3.35 3.89 7.97
N LEU A 39 -4.66 3.67 7.91
CA LEU A 39 -5.20 2.32 8.04
C LEU A 39 -4.66 1.43 6.92
N CYS A 40 -3.94 0.38 7.29
CA CYS A 40 -3.28 -0.51 6.36
C CYS A 40 -4.31 -1.36 5.59
N PRO A 41 -4.38 -1.24 4.26
CA PRO A 41 -5.39 -1.94 3.45
C PRO A 41 -4.99 -3.35 3.05
N CYS A 42 -3.87 -3.87 3.56
CA CYS A 42 -3.42 -5.21 3.20
C CYS A 42 -4.41 -6.27 3.73
N ALA A 43 -4.41 -7.44 3.10
CA ALA A 43 -5.33 -8.54 3.45
C ALA A 43 -5.17 -9.04 4.90
N VAL A 44 -4.04 -8.75 5.54
CA VAL A 44 -3.77 -9.13 6.94
C VAL A 44 -4.32 -8.09 7.91
N CYS A 45 -4.11 -6.81 7.64
CA CYS A 45 -4.54 -5.72 8.52
C CYS A 45 -6.01 -5.33 8.33
N CYS A 46 -6.60 -5.60 7.17
CA CYS A 46 -8.04 -5.40 6.89
C CYS A 46 -8.58 -3.99 7.20
N ASN A 47 -7.76 -2.94 7.03
CA ASN A 47 -8.07 -1.56 7.43
C ASN A 47 -8.37 -1.38 8.93
N ASP A 48 -7.75 -2.17 9.81
CA ASP A 48 -7.95 -2.11 11.27
C ASP A 48 -6.66 -1.77 12.04
N SER A 49 -5.54 -1.60 11.33
CA SER A 49 -4.24 -1.24 11.92
C SER A 49 -3.73 0.04 11.30
N TRP A 50 -3.49 1.06 12.12
CA TRP A 50 -2.76 2.26 11.71
C TRP A 50 -1.28 1.92 11.61
N GLU A 51 -0.69 2.24 10.46
CA GLU A 51 0.68 1.89 10.16
C GLU A 51 1.35 3.02 9.36
N THR A 52 2.64 3.21 9.59
CA THR A 52 3.47 4.17 8.84
C THR A 52 3.67 3.73 7.39
N ARG A 53 4.06 4.68 6.53
CA ARG A 53 4.28 4.43 5.09
C ARG A 53 5.19 3.24 4.80
N ASP A 54 6.29 3.13 5.54
CA ASP A 54 7.30 2.08 5.32
C ASP A 54 6.76 0.71 5.74
N VAL A 55 6.00 0.62 6.83
CA VAL A 55 5.36 -0.63 7.26
C VAL A 55 4.30 -1.08 6.25
N VAL A 56 3.47 -0.14 5.75
CA VAL A 56 2.47 -0.46 4.72
C VAL A 56 3.17 -0.92 3.42
N TYR A 57 4.28 -0.29 3.03
CA TYR A 57 5.08 -0.71 1.88
C TYR A 57 5.61 -2.14 2.06
N ASP A 58 6.18 -2.46 3.22
CA ASP A 58 6.73 -3.78 3.52
C ASP A 58 5.63 -4.86 3.55
N HIS A 59 4.44 -4.54 4.09
CA HIS A 59 3.27 -5.42 4.01
C HIS A 59 2.87 -5.71 2.55
N HIS A 60 2.88 -4.68 1.69
CA HIS A 60 2.63 -4.84 0.26
C HIS A 60 3.77 -5.49 -0.51
N TYR A 61 4.98 -5.63 0.05
CA TYR A 61 6.11 -6.23 -0.64
C TYR A 61 6.32 -7.69 -0.25
N TYR A 62 6.37 -7.96 1.06
CA TYR A 62 6.74 -9.27 1.60
C TYR A 62 5.55 -10.16 1.95
N ARG A 63 4.34 -9.63 2.10
CA ARG A 63 3.15 -10.42 2.48
C ARG A 63 2.15 -10.62 1.34
N ASN A 64 2.59 -10.56 0.08
CA ASN A 64 1.76 -10.89 -1.09
C ASN A 64 1.35 -12.38 -1.20
N ASP A 65 1.44 -13.14 -0.11
CA ASP A 65 1.06 -14.55 -0.05
C ASP A 65 -0.35 -14.75 0.55
N ILE A 66 -1.36 -13.99 0.09
CA ILE A 66 -2.80 -14.37 0.18
C ILE A 66 -3.54 -13.84 -1.05
#